data_AF-A0A8R1Y315-F1
#
_entry.id   AF-A0A8R1Y315-F1
#
_cell.length_a   1.000
_cell.length_b   1.000
_cell.length_c   1.000
_cell.angle_alpha   90.00
_cell.angle_beta   90.00
_cell.angle_gamma   90.00
#
_symmetry.space_group_name_H-M   'P 1'
#
loop_
_entity.id
_entity.type
_entity.pdbx_description
1 polymer ?
#
loop_
_entity_poly.entity_id
_entity_poly.type
_entity_poly.pdbx_seq_one_letter_code
_entity_poly.pdbx_strand_id
1 'polypeptide(L)'
;MWLSLFLFVYNVCNGVGAIVVGQCCRKRGVTETCTRMLCNPQNPPNDFDVYNIFERKLNCQPYMNAISECLADGRDHIHCCMSEAKDRDENACFGMCRGEGIDGIAAWDKYQTCLAINLHPMFRCFERGYLNIPTSPLSLHIVSKSTDSVVLSWSPPAVNSNLAESYQVICKEADSGFIEKTINTRSYKVTLTSLRADSKYSVHVVAVTRDGHHRSLPSETIHFYTAGVAPRVIAYRETVSIPVDASSVTIACRMEMSGITHKSAHFEWKKMQEKTSHYEKVGGDKYSFINYISSHEHPRHYVSALQIRFLKPSDFGTYRCTATNDVGSSSADIRVVQRMLTSATPIPPEPPYICCQRLGIRSPCIAVCGSEFGKHASLRAESFINSHCEDEISKFLTCTTAGVDEGACCLRKKVPGICLPLCDGFQMNKLDTIPHACAIHTFSIFQCRMENAESRPATVSGLKAIADSDGDLLLRWDLTPRADMYHVYWKRKFSTTWELSSVGTTSKRIYGNVANDIDEIVVVASNSFGNAHPVRLIHSDDKWIASYNFQF
;
A
#
# COMPACT_ATOMS: atom_id res chain seq x y z
N MET A 1 72.69 -7.04 7.94
CA MET A 1 71.90 -6.30 8.95
C MET A 1 70.43 -6.13 8.57
N TRP A 2 70.08 -5.84 7.30
CA TRP A 2 68.67 -5.62 6.93
C TRP A 2 67.80 -6.89 6.95
N LEU A 3 68.34 -8.07 6.59
CA LEU A 3 67.59 -9.34 6.65
C LEU A 3 67.18 -9.74 8.09
N SER A 4 68.03 -9.45 9.09
CA SER A 4 67.74 -9.82 10.48
C SER A 4 66.66 -8.94 11.10
N LEU A 5 66.59 -7.66 10.74
CA LEU A 5 65.53 -6.76 11.21
C LEU A 5 64.17 -7.16 10.61
N PHE A 6 64.15 -7.52 9.33
CA PHE A 6 62.93 -8.03 8.68
C PHE A 6 62.43 -9.32 9.32
N LEU A 7 63.31 -10.29 9.59
CA LEU A 7 62.95 -11.55 10.26
C LEU A 7 62.47 -11.35 11.71
N PHE A 8 63.02 -10.35 12.42
CA PHE A 8 62.61 -10.05 13.79
C PHE A 8 61.22 -9.37 13.84
N VAL A 9 60.95 -8.42 12.95
CA VAL A 9 59.62 -7.80 12.84
C VAL A 9 58.58 -8.79 12.29
N TYR A 10 58.96 -9.67 11.36
CA TYR A 10 58.09 -10.74 10.85
C TYR A 10 57.70 -11.75 11.94
N ASN A 11 58.65 -12.21 12.76
CA ASN A 11 58.36 -13.15 13.85
C ASN A 11 57.52 -12.51 14.96
N VAL A 12 57.76 -11.22 15.27
CA VAL A 12 56.99 -10.52 16.30
C VAL A 12 55.55 -10.28 15.85
N CYS A 13 55.26 -9.95 14.57
CA CYS A 13 53.88 -9.86 14.09
C CYS A 13 53.19 -11.23 13.96
N ASN A 14 53.89 -12.25 13.46
CA ASN A 14 53.28 -13.58 13.26
C ASN A 14 52.96 -14.27 14.60
N GLY A 15 53.83 -14.17 15.60
CA GLY A 15 53.61 -14.77 16.93
C GLY A 15 52.46 -14.13 17.72
N VAL A 16 52.13 -12.87 17.45
CA VAL A 16 51.04 -12.16 18.15
C VAL A 16 49.68 -12.79 17.86
N GLY A 17 49.42 -13.22 16.62
CA GLY A 17 48.14 -13.85 16.25
C GLY A 17 47.86 -15.13 17.03
N ALA A 18 48.80 -16.08 17.05
CA ALA A 18 48.65 -17.34 17.77
C ALA A 18 48.47 -17.16 19.29
N ILE A 19 49.22 -16.23 19.89
CA ILE A 19 49.11 -15.94 21.33
C ILE A 19 47.73 -15.35 21.65
N VAL A 20 47.23 -14.42 20.81
CA VAL A 20 45.93 -13.77 20.98
C VAL A 20 44.78 -14.78 20.88
N VAL A 21 44.78 -15.65 19.87
CA VAL A 21 43.74 -16.68 19.69
C VAL A 21 43.72 -17.66 20.87
N GLY A 22 44.88 -18.16 21.29
CA GLY A 22 44.97 -19.08 22.43
C GLY A 22 44.52 -18.45 23.75
N GLN A 23 44.82 -17.17 23.99
CA GLN A 23 44.32 -16.43 25.15
C GLN A 23 42.80 -16.20 25.08
N CYS A 24 42.28 -15.87 23.90
CA CYS A 24 40.84 -15.72 23.67
C CYS A 24 40.08 -17.02 24.00
N CYS A 25 40.56 -18.17 23.52
CA CYS A 25 39.94 -19.46 23.79
C CYS A 25 39.94 -19.81 25.28
N ARG A 26 41.08 -19.64 25.97
CA ARG A 26 41.15 -19.84 27.43
C ARG A 26 40.17 -18.95 28.19
N LYS A 27 40.07 -17.67 27.81
CA LYS A 27 39.14 -16.72 28.43
C LYS A 27 37.67 -17.11 28.20
N ARG A 28 37.35 -17.72 27.07
CA ARG A 28 36.01 -18.25 26.75
C ARG A 28 35.75 -19.66 27.32
N GLY A 29 36.64 -20.20 28.15
CA GLY A 29 36.44 -21.49 28.84
C GLY A 29 36.66 -22.72 27.97
N VAL A 30 37.33 -22.58 26.82
CA VAL A 30 37.76 -23.72 26.00
C VAL A 30 38.78 -24.54 26.79
N THR A 31 38.63 -25.87 26.82
CA THR A 31 39.57 -26.74 27.54
C THR A 31 40.99 -26.57 27.01
N GLU A 32 42.00 -26.78 27.85
CA GLU A 32 43.40 -26.64 27.43
C GLU A 32 43.75 -27.60 26.28
N THR A 33 43.14 -28.79 26.27
CA THR A 33 43.33 -29.77 25.19
C THR A 33 42.77 -29.27 23.86
N CYS A 34 41.55 -28.71 23.84
CA CYS A 34 40.96 -28.14 22.63
C CYS A 34 41.65 -26.84 22.21
N THR A 35 42.06 -26.00 23.17
CA THR A 35 42.83 -24.78 22.91
C THR A 35 44.14 -25.10 22.18
N ARG A 36 44.88 -26.11 22.66
CA ARG A 36 46.14 -26.51 22.03
C ARG A 36 45.95 -27.03 20.59
N MET A 37 44.85 -27.73 20.31
CA MET A 37 44.60 -28.34 19.00
C MET A 37 44.01 -27.36 17.98
N LEU A 38 43.12 -26.46 18.39
CA LEU A 38 42.31 -25.67 17.46
C LEU A 38 42.51 -24.15 17.57
N CYS A 39 43.10 -23.66 18.66
CA CYS A 39 43.27 -22.22 18.89
C CYS A 39 44.68 -21.72 18.58
N ASN A 40 45.38 -22.40 17.66
CA ASN A 40 46.66 -21.97 17.13
C ASN A 40 46.69 -22.10 15.59
N PRO A 41 46.40 -21.02 14.85
CA PRO A 41 46.47 -20.99 13.39
C PRO A 41 47.81 -21.44 12.79
N GLN A 42 48.91 -21.25 13.52
CA GLN A 42 50.25 -21.64 13.05
C GLN A 42 50.51 -23.15 13.16
N ASN A 43 49.69 -23.86 13.94
CA ASN A 43 49.85 -25.28 14.19
C ASN A 43 48.48 -25.99 14.10
N PRO A 44 47.88 -26.06 12.89
CA PRO A 44 46.68 -26.85 12.67
C PRO A 44 46.93 -28.33 13.00
N PRO A 45 45.92 -29.06 13.48
CA PRO A 45 46.00 -30.50 13.63
C PRO A 45 46.17 -31.15 12.25
N ASN A 46 46.90 -32.26 12.20
CA ASN A 46 47.03 -33.03 10.97
C ASN A 46 45.72 -33.77 10.65
N ASP A 47 45.60 -34.27 9.43
CA ASP A 47 44.39 -34.90 8.91
C ASP A 47 43.91 -36.08 9.79
N PHE A 48 44.81 -36.81 10.46
CA PHE A 48 44.45 -37.89 11.40
C PHE A 48 43.92 -37.36 12.73
N ASP A 49 44.55 -36.32 13.27
CA ASP A 49 44.14 -35.69 14.53
C ASP A 49 42.77 -35.03 14.42
N VAL A 50 42.38 -34.53 13.24
CA VAL A 50 41.05 -33.95 13.01
C VAL A 50 39.92 -34.90 13.41
N TYR A 51 40.07 -36.20 13.16
CA TYR A 51 39.08 -37.20 13.58
C TYR A 51 39.02 -37.37 15.11
N ASN A 52 40.15 -37.19 15.80
CA ASN A 52 40.25 -37.33 17.26
C ASN A 52 39.67 -36.14 18.03
N ILE A 53 39.69 -34.93 17.45
CA ILE A 53 39.25 -33.66 18.08
C ILE A 53 37.87 -33.77 18.73
N PHE A 54 37.00 -34.62 18.20
CA PHE A 54 35.61 -34.73 18.60
C PHE A 54 35.22 -36.09 19.16
N GLU A 55 36.17 -37.02 19.28
CA GLU A 55 35.94 -38.23 20.06
C GLU A 55 35.64 -37.88 21.52
N ARG A 56 34.93 -38.77 22.23
CA ARG A 56 34.57 -38.57 23.65
C ARG A 56 35.74 -38.15 24.55
N LYS A 57 36.97 -38.52 24.19
CA LYS A 57 38.19 -38.19 24.92
C LYS A 57 38.57 -36.71 24.83
N LEU A 58 38.33 -36.06 23.69
CA LEU A 58 38.68 -34.66 23.45
C LEU A 58 37.45 -33.74 23.46
N ASN A 59 36.35 -34.19 22.84
CA ASN A 59 35.03 -33.57 22.85
C ASN A 59 35.05 -32.04 22.67
N CYS A 60 35.71 -31.55 21.61
CA CYS A 60 35.81 -30.10 21.36
C CYS A 60 34.54 -29.47 20.78
N GLN A 61 33.53 -30.28 20.39
CA GLN A 61 32.30 -29.82 19.74
C GLN A 61 31.58 -28.70 20.50
N PRO A 62 31.38 -28.74 21.84
CA PRO A 62 30.69 -27.67 22.57
C PRO A 62 31.40 -26.32 22.53
N TYR A 63 32.71 -26.32 22.23
CA TYR A 63 33.54 -25.13 22.21
C TYR A 63 33.69 -24.52 20.81
N MET A 64 33.15 -25.14 19.77
CA MET A 64 33.41 -24.73 18.39
C MET A 64 32.93 -23.32 18.07
N ASN A 65 31.85 -22.84 18.67
CA ASN A 65 31.41 -21.44 18.52
C ASN A 65 32.46 -20.47 19.09
N ALA A 66 32.92 -20.72 20.33
CA ALA A 66 33.96 -19.91 20.97
C ALA A 66 35.30 -19.96 20.23
N ILE A 67 35.70 -21.14 19.75
CA ILE A 67 36.92 -21.33 18.95
C ILE A 67 36.82 -20.54 17.64
N SER A 68 35.69 -20.62 16.95
CA SER A 68 35.45 -19.92 15.68
C SER A 68 35.49 -18.40 15.87
N GLU A 69 34.79 -17.86 16.86
CA GLU A 69 34.84 -16.43 17.21
C GLU A 69 36.28 -15.96 17.47
N CYS A 70 37.07 -16.75 18.21
CA CYS A 70 38.45 -16.44 18.53
C CYS A 70 39.39 -16.52 17.31
N LEU A 71 39.18 -17.49 16.41
CA LEU A 71 39.95 -17.61 15.17
C LEU A 71 39.66 -16.48 14.18
N ALA A 72 38.39 -16.11 14.03
CA ALA A 72 38.01 -15.01 13.15
C ALA A 72 38.52 -13.66 13.67
N ASP A 73 38.51 -13.45 15.00
CA ASP A 73 39.02 -12.25 15.67
C ASP A 73 38.45 -10.96 15.05
N GLY A 74 37.13 -10.92 14.80
CA GLY A 74 36.46 -9.75 14.23
C GLY A 74 36.70 -9.51 12.72
N ARG A 75 37.27 -10.48 11.99
CA ARG A 75 37.59 -10.38 10.55
C ARG A 75 36.83 -11.42 9.73
N ASP A 76 36.44 -11.04 8.52
CA ASP A 76 35.76 -11.95 7.59
C ASP A 76 36.79 -12.60 6.64
N HIS A 77 37.13 -13.85 6.91
CA HIS A 77 38.09 -14.63 6.11
C HIS A 77 37.41 -15.43 5.01
N ILE A 78 36.08 -15.34 4.83
CA ILE A 78 35.32 -16.22 3.93
C ILE A 78 35.83 -16.18 2.50
N HIS A 79 36.20 -14.99 2.02
CA HIS A 79 36.69 -14.81 0.66
C HIS A 79 37.95 -15.66 0.42
N CYS A 80 38.91 -15.62 1.35
CA CYS A 80 40.12 -16.44 1.30
C CYS A 80 39.80 -17.93 1.45
N CYS A 81 38.98 -18.30 2.45
CA CYS A 81 38.64 -19.70 2.69
C CYS A 81 37.98 -20.36 1.48
N MET A 82 37.08 -19.65 0.80
CA MET A 82 36.41 -20.15 -0.40
C MET A 82 37.33 -20.21 -1.62
N SER A 83 38.33 -19.32 -1.73
CA SER A 83 39.26 -19.30 -2.85
C SER A 83 40.39 -20.32 -2.71
N GLU A 84 40.83 -20.58 -1.47
CA GLU A 84 41.97 -21.46 -1.15
C GLU A 84 41.55 -22.88 -0.73
N ALA A 85 40.24 -23.17 -0.71
CA ALA A 85 39.72 -24.49 -0.38
C ALA A 85 40.31 -25.57 -1.29
N LYS A 86 40.67 -26.73 -0.71
CA LYS A 86 41.06 -27.91 -1.50
C LYS A 86 39.84 -28.48 -2.24
N ASP A 87 38.69 -28.46 -1.55
CA ASP A 87 37.40 -28.81 -2.12
C ASP A 87 36.37 -27.75 -1.69
N ARG A 88 35.79 -27.04 -2.66
CA ARG A 88 34.83 -25.96 -2.42
C ARG A 88 33.42 -26.46 -2.13
N ASP A 89 33.12 -27.70 -2.53
CA ASP A 89 31.81 -28.31 -2.31
C ASP A 89 31.69 -28.77 -0.85
N GLU A 90 32.80 -29.15 -0.23
CA GLU A 90 32.91 -29.46 1.20
C GLU A 90 33.07 -28.18 2.04
N ASN A 91 31.98 -27.43 2.22
CA ASN A 91 31.99 -26.09 2.82
C ASN A 91 31.31 -25.96 4.20
N ALA A 92 30.88 -27.06 4.81
CA ALA A 92 30.11 -27.05 6.06
C ALA A 92 30.83 -26.35 7.23
N CYS A 93 32.16 -26.31 7.22
CA CYS A 93 33.01 -25.67 8.23
C CYS A 93 33.41 -24.22 7.89
N PHE A 94 33.01 -23.67 6.74
CA PHE A 94 33.38 -22.31 6.33
C PHE A 94 32.75 -21.21 7.18
N GLY A 95 31.72 -21.52 7.98
CA GLY A 95 31.23 -20.63 9.03
C GLY A 95 32.36 -20.16 9.97
N MET A 96 33.34 -21.03 10.25
CA MET A 96 34.51 -20.68 11.09
C MET A 96 35.27 -19.47 10.55
N CYS A 97 35.30 -19.29 9.23
CA CYS A 97 35.98 -18.17 8.59
C CYS A 97 35.28 -16.82 8.84
N ARG A 98 34.03 -16.83 9.30
CA ARG A 98 33.28 -15.67 9.78
C ARG A 98 33.10 -15.65 11.30
N GLY A 99 33.67 -16.61 12.02
CA GLY A 99 33.45 -16.79 13.45
C GLY A 99 32.10 -17.41 13.80
N GLU A 100 31.35 -17.90 12.81
CA GLU A 100 30.15 -18.69 12.99
C GLU A 100 30.55 -20.13 13.31
N GLY A 101 30.01 -20.71 14.38
CA GLY A 101 30.36 -22.06 14.78
C GLY A 101 29.54 -23.15 14.07
N ILE A 102 29.11 -24.17 14.80
CA ILE A 102 28.34 -25.30 14.23
C ILE A 102 26.84 -25.05 14.41
N ASP A 103 26.10 -25.01 13.31
CA ASP A 103 24.64 -24.96 13.32
C ASP A 103 24.02 -26.38 13.36
N GLY A 104 23.85 -26.91 14.57
CA GLY A 104 23.10 -28.14 14.82
C GLY A 104 23.86 -29.46 14.57
N ILE A 105 23.30 -30.56 15.09
CA ILE A 105 23.95 -31.89 15.13
C ILE A 105 23.89 -32.61 13.77
N ALA A 106 22.84 -32.39 12.97
CA ALA A 106 22.63 -33.12 11.71
C ALA A 106 23.59 -32.72 10.57
N ALA A 107 24.37 -31.65 10.74
CA ALA A 107 25.40 -31.22 9.78
C ALA A 107 26.81 -31.73 10.14
N TRP A 108 26.91 -32.61 11.13
CA TRP A 108 28.16 -32.94 11.80
C TRP A 108 29.16 -33.75 10.96
N ASP A 109 28.70 -34.82 10.31
CA ASP A 109 29.50 -35.64 9.40
C ASP A 109 30.12 -34.80 8.26
N LYS A 110 29.34 -33.86 7.73
CA LYS A 110 29.80 -32.88 6.74
C LYS A 110 30.79 -31.89 7.34
N TYR A 111 30.57 -31.44 8.58
CA TYR A 111 31.48 -30.53 9.27
C TYR A 111 32.85 -31.18 9.50
N GLN A 112 32.89 -32.44 9.96
CA GLN A 112 34.14 -33.20 10.13
C GLN A 112 34.87 -33.41 8.81
N THR A 113 34.14 -33.81 7.76
CA THR A 113 34.69 -34.01 6.41
C THR A 113 35.29 -32.71 5.87
N CYS A 114 34.57 -31.59 6.02
CA CYS A 114 35.07 -30.27 5.66
C CYS A 114 36.36 -29.91 6.41
N LEU A 115 36.43 -30.14 7.73
CA LEU A 115 37.66 -29.88 8.49
C LEU A 115 38.83 -30.75 7.98
N ALA A 116 38.61 -32.05 7.77
CA ALA A 116 39.67 -32.94 7.31
C ALA A 116 40.27 -32.49 5.96
N ILE A 117 39.43 -31.93 5.09
CA ILE A 117 39.85 -31.48 3.76
C ILE A 117 40.43 -30.06 3.79
N ASN A 118 39.72 -29.12 4.40
CA ASN A 118 39.92 -27.68 4.23
C ASN A 118 40.58 -26.95 5.42
N LEU A 119 40.79 -27.59 6.57
CA LEU A 119 41.28 -26.93 7.78
C LEU A 119 42.64 -26.25 7.60
N HIS A 120 43.59 -26.92 6.94
CA HIS A 120 44.93 -26.37 6.76
C HIS A 120 44.96 -25.12 5.86
N PRO A 121 44.30 -25.08 4.68
CA PRO A 121 44.07 -23.84 3.94
C PRO A 121 43.35 -22.75 4.75
N MET A 122 42.30 -23.09 5.51
CA MET A 122 41.58 -22.13 6.36
C MET A 122 42.50 -21.49 7.40
N PHE A 123 43.38 -22.27 8.03
CA PHE A 123 44.34 -21.77 9.01
C PHE A 123 45.34 -20.79 8.41
N ARG A 124 45.84 -21.06 7.20
CA ARG A 124 46.65 -20.08 6.45
C ARG A 124 45.89 -18.81 6.10
N CYS A 125 44.59 -18.91 5.83
CA CYS A 125 43.73 -17.74 5.61
C CYS A 125 43.61 -16.89 6.88
N PHE A 126 43.43 -17.51 8.05
CA PHE A 126 43.43 -16.78 9.32
C PHE A 126 44.76 -16.04 9.55
N GLU A 127 45.89 -16.72 9.37
CA GLU A 127 47.22 -16.12 9.52
C GLU A 127 47.44 -14.91 8.61
N ARG A 128 47.14 -15.05 7.31
CA ARG A 128 47.22 -13.94 6.36
C ARG A 128 46.25 -12.83 6.73
N GLY A 129 45.03 -13.20 7.12
CA GLY A 129 43.95 -12.31 7.50
C GLY A 129 44.27 -11.39 8.67
N TYR A 130 45.02 -11.87 9.66
CA TYR A 130 45.46 -11.05 10.79
C TYR A 130 46.36 -9.88 10.37
N LEU A 131 47.07 -10.02 9.26
CA LEU A 131 47.98 -9.00 8.73
C LEU A 131 47.28 -8.04 7.77
N ASN A 132 46.25 -8.48 7.04
CA ASN A 132 45.69 -7.72 5.92
C ASN A 132 44.19 -7.38 6.02
N ILE A 133 43.49 -7.81 7.07
CA ILE A 133 42.06 -7.48 7.28
C ILE A 133 41.90 -6.61 8.53
N PRO A 134 41.17 -5.48 8.46
CA PRO A 134 40.77 -4.70 9.63
C PRO A 134 39.80 -5.46 10.52
N THR A 135 39.88 -5.25 11.84
CA THR A 135 38.83 -5.71 12.75
C THR A 135 37.55 -4.88 12.60
N SER A 136 36.46 -5.28 13.26
CA SER A 136 35.20 -4.55 13.22
C SER A 136 35.33 -3.11 13.73
N PRO A 137 34.59 -2.14 13.14
CA PRO A 137 34.44 -0.80 13.70
C PRO A 137 33.88 -0.86 15.12
N LEU A 138 34.29 0.10 15.96
CA LEU A 138 33.96 0.12 17.39
C LEU A 138 32.96 1.20 17.74
N SER A 139 32.28 1.04 18.88
CA SER A 139 31.42 2.08 19.48
C SER A 139 30.38 2.67 18.52
N LEU A 140 29.71 1.82 17.73
CA LEU A 140 28.60 2.25 16.88
C LEU A 140 27.46 2.77 17.75
N HIS A 141 27.04 4.01 17.53
CA HIS A 141 25.96 4.63 18.28
C HIS A 141 25.17 5.61 17.42
N ILE A 142 23.98 5.97 17.91
CA ILE A 142 23.08 6.94 17.28
C ILE A 142 23.39 8.31 17.85
N VAL A 143 23.67 9.26 16.96
CA VAL A 143 23.88 10.67 17.31
C VAL A 143 22.54 11.41 17.42
N SER A 144 21.65 11.19 16.45
CA SER A 144 20.31 11.77 16.45
C SER A 144 19.38 10.98 15.54
N LYS A 145 18.08 11.19 15.69
CA LYS A 145 17.03 10.54 14.89
C LYS A 145 15.86 11.49 14.64
N SER A 146 15.22 11.36 13.48
CA SER A 146 13.98 12.05 13.11
C SER A 146 12.89 11.02 12.76
N THR A 147 11.79 11.48 12.17
CA THR A 147 10.71 10.64 11.65
C THR A 147 11.14 9.82 10.43
N ASP A 148 12.18 10.23 9.72
CA ASP A 148 12.57 9.68 8.42
C ASP A 148 14.09 9.52 8.24
N SER A 149 14.87 9.81 9.29
CA SER A 149 16.33 9.76 9.23
C SER A 149 16.97 9.36 10.55
N VAL A 150 18.21 8.87 10.45
CA VAL A 150 19.07 8.61 11.61
C VAL A 150 20.49 9.04 11.28
N VAL A 151 21.17 9.62 12.26
CA VAL A 151 22.59 9.95 12.18
C VAL A 151 23.36 8.95 13.05
N LEU A 152 24.30 8.25 12.45
CA LEU A 152 25.12 7.21 13.07
C LEU A 152 26.56 7.63 13.11
N SER A 153 27.28 7.25 14.16
CA SER A 153 28.72 7.44 14.27
C SER A 153 29.38 6.24 14.95
N TRP A 154 30.63 5.98 14.57
CA TRP A 154 31.45 4.89 15.09
C TRP A 154 32.91 5.33 15.17
N SER A 155 33.74 4.51 15.81
CA SER A 155 35.19 4.64 15.88
C SER A 155 35.86 3.67 14.89
N PRO A 156 37.08 3.98 14.41
CA PRO A 156 37.82 3.08 13.53
C PRO A 156 38.14 1.75 14.23
N PRO A 157 38.46 0.68 13.46
CA PRO A 157 38.90 -0.60 13.99
C PRO A 157 40.06 -0.48 14.99
N ALA A 158 40.12 -1.36 16.00
CA ALA A 158 41.26 -1.39 16.93
C ALA A 158 42.56 -1.86 16.28
N VAL A 159 42.47 -2.79 15.32
CA VAL A 159 43.63 -3.39 14.65
C VAL A 159 43.48 -3.22 13.15
N ASN A 160 44.60 -2.89 12.49
CA ASN A 160 44.68 -2.64 11.05
C ASN A 160 43.72 -1.52 10.57
N SER A 161 43.46 -0.50 11.40
CA SER A 161 42.59 0.64 11.06
C SER A 161 43.03 1.38 9.79
N ASN A 162 44.33 1.42 9.52
CA ASN A 162 44.93 2.00 8.32
C ASN A 162 44.61 1.23 7.03
N LEU A 163 44.12 -0.02 7.12
CA LEU A 163 43.69 -0.80 5.96
C LEU A 163 42.23 -0.54 5.56
N ALA A 164 41.44 0.07 6.45
CA ALA A 164 40.04 0.40 6.20
C ALA A 164 39.92 1.65 5.31
N GLU A 165 39.77 1.45 4.00
CA GLU A 165 39.60 2.52 3.00
C GLU A 165 38.19 3.11 3.05
N SER A 166 37.18 2.29 3.39
CA SER A 166 35.79 2.73 3.51
C SER A 166 35.00 1.89 4.50
N TYR A 167 33.80 2.37 4.83
CA TYR A 167 32.84 1.73 5.72
C TYR A 167 31.54 1.52 4.96
N GLN A 168 31.04 0.29 5.00
CA GLN A 168 29.71 -0.07 4.51
C GLN A 168 28.74 -0.13 5.68
N VAL A 169 27.78 0.78 5.71
CA VAL A 169 26.69 0.81 6.69
C VAL A 169 25.48 0.10 6.10
N ILE A 170 25.01 -0.95 6.78
CA ILE A 170 23.91 -1.78 6.33
C ILE A 170 22.77 -1.61 7.34
N CYS A 171 21.68 -0.99 6.87
CA CYS A 171 20.47 -0.80 7.64
C CYS A 171 19.38 -1.73 7.10
N LYS A 172 18.83 -2.56 7.98
CA LYS A 172 17.75 -3.49 7.67
C LYS A 172 16.51 -3.14 8.46
N GLU A 173 15.34 -3.32 7.87
CA GLU A 173 14.11 -3.36 8.65
C GLU A 173 14.21 -4.55 9.61
N ALA A 174 13.92 -4.32 10.90
CA ALA A 174 14.32 -5.25 11.95
C ALA A 174 13.52 -6.56 11.94
N ASP A 175 12.25 -6.52 11.55
CA ASP A 175 11.36 -7.69 11.66
C ASP A 175 11.39 -8.56 10.39
N SER A 176 11.42 -7.94 9.20
CA SER A 176 11.53 -8.64 7.91
C SER A 176 12.96 -8.98 7.53
N GLY A 177 13.95 -8.29 8.10
CA GLY A 177 15.36 -8.42 7.71
C GLY A 177 15.69 -7.85 6.32
N PHE A 178 14.73 -7.21 5.65
CA PHE A 178 14.95 -6.61 4.34
C PHE A 178 15.99 -5.48 4.42
N ILE A 179 16.94 -5.46 3.48
CA ILE A 179 17.96 -4.41 3.42
C ILE A 179 17.32 -3.14 2.87
N GLU A 180 17.17 -2.16 3.76
CA GLU A 180 16.53 -0.88 3.45
C GLU A 180 17.53 0.12 2.89
N LYS A 181 18.75 0.13 3.42
CA LYS A 181 19.84 1.00 2.95
C LYS A 181 21.19 0.30 3.05
N THR A 182 22.00 0.46 2.02
CA THR A 182 23.44 0.17 2.04
C THR A 182 24.16 1.44 1.62
N ILE A 183 24.98 2.00 2.51
CA ILE A 183 25.76 3.20 2.23
C ILE A 183 27.24 2.91 2.42
N ASN A 184 28.04 3.23 1.40
CA ASN A 184 29.48 3.23 1.49
C ASN A 184 29.96 4.66 1.77
N THR A 185 30.78 4.85 2.81
CA THR A 185 31.33 6.15 3.18
C THR A 185 32.78 6.01 3.63
N ARG A 186 33.59 7.06 3.44
CA ARG A 186 34.94 7.15 4.01
C ARG A 186 34.96 7.83 5.38
N SER A 187 33.83 8.40 5.79
CA SER A 187 33.68 9.08 7.08
C SER A 187 33.31 8.07 8.18
N TYR A 188 33.54 8.45 9.43
CA TYR A 188 33.12 7.71 10.64
C TYR A 188 31.72 8.11 11.13
N LYS A 189 30.98 8.78 10.25
CA LYS A 189 29.62 9.28 10.49
C LYS A 189 28.82 9.21 9.20
N VAL A 190 27.56 8.82 9.30
CA VAL A 190 26.62 8.82 8.17
C VAL A 190 25.24 9.27 8.61
N THR A 191 24.51 9.88 7.68
CA THR A 191 23.07 10.13 7.84
C THR A 191 22.33 9.21 6.87
N LEU A 192 21.47 8.35 7.41
CA LEU A 192 20.52 7.57 6.61
C LEU A 192 19.22 8.35 6.53
N THR A 193 18.68 8.55 5.33
CA THR A 193 17.44 9.31 5.09
C THR A 193 16.41 8.45 4.34
N SER A 194 15.18 8.98 4.18
CA SER A 194 14.07 8.27 3.53
C SER A 194 13.73 6.95 4.24
N LEU A 195 13.85 6.93 5.56
CA LEU A 195 13.35 5.86 6.41
C LEU A 195 11.85 6.06 6.66
N ARG A 196 11.15 4.98 7.00
CA ARG A 196 9.74 5.04 7.36
C ARG A 196 9.61 5.52 8.80
N ALA A 197 8.60 6.35 9.07
CA ALA A 197 8.29 6.77 10.43
C ALA A 197 7.74 5.63 11.28
N ASP A 198 7.94 5.73 12.59
CA ASP A 198 7.53 4.72 13.59
C ASP A 198 7.92 3.28 13.20
N SER A 199 9.12 3.10 12.66
CA SER A 199 9.59 1.82 12.14
C SER A 199 10.90 1.41 12.83
N LYS A 200 11.03 0.10 13.05
CA LYS A 200 12.18 -0.49 13.73
C LYS A 200 13.24 -0.90 12.71
N TYR A 201 14.47 -0.49 12.97
CA TYR A 201 15.61 -0.80 12.12
C TYR A 201 16.73 -1.43 12.93
N SER A 202 17.49 -2.30 12.28
CA SER A 202 18.78 -2.79 12.76
C SER A 202 19.88 -2.27 11.86
N VAL A 203 20.98 -1.82 12.44
CA VAL A 203 22.11 -1.29 11.66
C VAL A 203 23.44 -1.77 12.23
N HIS A 204 24.34 -2.10 11.32
CA HIS A 204 25.73 -2.44 11.59
C HIS A 204 26.64 -1.82 10.53
N VAL A 205 27.93 -1.77 10.85
CA VAL A 205 28.96 -1.21 9.98
C VAL A 205 30.04 -2.25 9.74
N VAL A 206 30.49 -2.35 8.49
CA VAL A 206 31.60 -3.20 8.06
C VAL A 206 32.73 -2.33 7.53
N ALA A 207 33.96 -2.55 7.98
CA ALA A 207 35.14 -1.94 7.38
C ALA A 207 35.52 -2.69 6.10
N VAL A 208 35.86 -1.96 5.05
CA VAL A 208 36.17 -2.49 3.72
C VAL A 208 37.53 -1.95 3.28
N THR A 209 38.41 -2.86 2.88
CA THR A 209 39.75 -2.54 2.35
C THR A 209 39.68 -1.96 0.94
N ARG A 210 40.82 -1.43 0.48
CA ARG A 210 40.94 -0.80 -0.85
C ARG A 210 40.60 -1.74 -2.01
N ASP A 211 40.88 -3.03 -1.90
CA ASP A 211 40.55 -4.03 -2.92
C ASP A 211 39.07 -4.44 -2.93
N GLY A 212 38.29 -4.05 -1.91
CA GLY A 212 36.87 -4.40 -1.76
C GLY A 212 36.59 -5.85 -1.34
N HIS A 213 37.59 -6.73 -1.38
CA HIS A 213 37.44 -8.16 -1.08
C HIS A 213 37.64 -8.49 0.39
N HIS A 214 38.54 -7.77 1.07
CA HIS A 214 38.80 -7.98 2.49
C HIS A 214 37.89 -7.09 3.35
N ARG A 215 37.21 -7.72 4.31
CA ARG A 215 36.15 -7.06 5.09
C ARG A 215 36.28 -7.45 6.55
N SER A 216 35.98 -6.51 7.44
CA SER A 216 35.77 -6.88 8.84
C SER A 216 34.49 -7.71 8.98
N LEU A 217 34.33 -8.41 10.10
CA LEU A 217 32.99 -8.79 10.53
C LEU A 217 32.15 -7.54 10.83
N PRO A 218 30.80 -7.64 10.82
CA PRO A 218 29.94 -6.56 11.27
C PRO A 218 30.32 -6.05 12.66
N SER A 219 30.18 -4.74 12.87
CA SER A 219 30.16 -4.17 14.22
C SER A 219 29.02 -4.76 15.06
N GLU A 220 28.94 -4.36 16.32
CA GLU A 220 27.70 -4.52 17.09
C GLU A 220 26.50 -4.03 16.27
N THR A 221 25.42 -4.80 16.30
CA THR A 221 24.17 -4.42 15.65
C THR A 221 23.33 -3.63 16.63
N ILE A 222 23.11 -2.35 16.34
CA ILE A 222 22.22 -1.53 17.14
C ILE A 222 20.82 -1.52 16.55
N HIS A 223 19.82 -1.41 17.41
CA HIS A 223 18.43 -1.32 17.02
C HIS A 223 17.89 0.06 17.37
N PHE A 224 17.07 0.64 16.48
CA PHE A 224 16.43 1.92 16.74
C PHE A 224 15.04 2.01 16.12
N TYR A 225 14.27 2.96 16.65
CA TYR A 225 12.97 3.36 16.12
C TYR A 225 13.08 4.78 15.60
N THR A 226 12.67 5.00 14.36
CA THR A 226 12.39 6.35 13.85
C THR A 226 11.30 7.00 14.70
N ALA A 227 11.31 8.33 14.78
CA ALA A 227 10.27 9.03 15.53
C ALA A 227 8.88 8.76 14.91
N GLY A 228 7.86 8.68 15.76
CA GLY A 228 6.49 8.54 15.29
C GLY A 228 5.93 9.83 14.72
N VAL A 229 4.81 9.71 14.02
CA VAL A 229 4.03 10.83 13.49
C VAL A 229 2.58 10.71 13.97
N ALA A 230 1.90 11.84 14.12
CA ALA A 230 0.46 11.81 14.32
C ALA A 230 -0.22 11.13 13.12
N PRO A 231 -1.41 10.50 13.29
CA PRO A 231 -2.15 9.93 12.18
C PRO A 231 -2.46 11.02 11.15
N ARG A 232 -2.59 10.66 9.87
CA ARG A 232 -3.10 11.58 8.86
C ARG A 232 -4.56 11.24 8.60
N VAL A 233 -5.48 12.13 8.95
CA VAL A 233 -6.92 11.94 8.75
C VAL A 233 -7.38 12.72 7.53
N ILE A 234 -8.13 12.06 6.64
CA ILE A 234 -8.69 12.64 5.42
C ILE A 234 -10.17 12.27 5.36
N ALA A 235 -11.04 13.26 5.13
CA ALA A 235 -12.44 13.02 4.85
C ALA A 235 -12.57 12.24 3.53
N TYR A 236 -13.40 11.19 3.49
CA TYR A 236 -13.66 10.50 2.23
C TYR A 236 -14.34 11.43 1.22
N ARG A 237 -15.26 12.26 1.72
CA ARG A 237 -15.87 13.40 1.03
C ARG A 237 -16.02 14.56 1.99
N GLU A 238 -15.59 15.74 1.58
CA GLU A 238 -15.69 16.97 2.38
C GLU A 238 -17.14 17.46 2.50
N THR A 239 -17.95 17.23 1.46
CA THR A 239 -19.39 17.54 1.47
C THR A 239 -20.17 16.31 1.00
N VAL A 240 -21.18 15.95 1.79
CA VAL A 240 -22.07 14.82 1.52
C VAL A 240 -23.50 15.36 1.42
N SER A 241 -24.08 15.26 0.23
CA SER A 241 -25.41 15.81 -0.09
C SER A 241 -26.45 14.68 -0.10
N ILE A 242 -27.43 14.76 0.81
CA ILE A 242 -28.35 13.66 1.11
C ILE A 242 -29.78 14.04 0.76
N PRO A 243 -30.54 13.17 0.06
CA PRO A 243 -31.95 13.41 -0.25
C PRO A 243 -32.76 13.81 0.99
N VAL A 244 -33.71 14.73 0.80
CA VAL A 244 -34.57 15.26 1.88
C VAL A 244 -35.26 14.17 2.70
N ASP A 245 -35.75 13.11 2.03
CA ASP A 245 -36.50 12.00 2.64
C ASP A 245 -35.63 10.76 2.90
N ALA A 246 -34.30 10.87 2.82
CA ALA A 246 -33.43 9.76 3.13
C ALA A 246 -33.57 9.36 4.61
N SER A 247 -33.68 8.05 4.88
CA SER A 247 -33.80 7.53 6.23
C SER A 247 -32.48 7.52 7.00
N SER A 248 -31.35 7.49 6.29
CA SER A 248 -30.02 7.47 6.89
C SER A 248 -28.95 8.07 5.97
N VAL A 249 -27.82 8.46 6.56
CA VAL A 249 -26.59 8.86 5.85
C VAL A 249 -25.41 8.10 6.41
N THR A 250 -24.45 7.79 5.55
CA THR A 250 -23.13 7.32 5.96
C THR A 250 -22.08 8.35 5.55
N ILE A 251 -21.24 8.76 6.49
CA ILE A 251 -20.03 9.55 6.22
C ILE A 251 -18.81 8.78 6.70
N ALA A 252 -17.65 9.01 6.10
CA ALA A 252 -16.45 8.24 6.40
C ALA A 252 -15.18 9.08 6.30
N CYS A 253 -14.17 8.70 7.08
CA CYS A 253 -12.81 9.19 6.99
C CYS A 253 -11.85 8.04 6.74
N ARG A 254 -10.82 8.33 5.94
CA ARG A 254 -9.68 7.45 5.69
C ARG A 254 -8.48 8.01 6.42
N MET A 255 -7.68 7.13 6.97
CA MET A 255 -6.59 7.52 7.85
C MET A 255 -5.33 6.73 7.50
N GLU A 256 -4.20 7.40 7.44
CA GLU A 256 -2.89 6.77 7.30
C GLU A 256 -2.18 6.78 8.65
N MET A 257 -1.70 5.62 9.06
CA MET A 257 -0.89 5.46 10.26
C MET A 257 0.45 4.85 9.88
N SER A 258 1.52 5.60 10.13
CA SER A 258 2.88 5.10 9.98
C SER A 258 3.22 4.15 11.13
N GLY A 259 3.94 3.08 10.80
CA GLY A 259 4.63 2.24 11.78
C GLY A 259 3.85 1.11 12.45
N ILE A 260 4.61 0.36 13.26
CA ILE A 260 4.19 -0.91 13.88
C ILE A 260 3.99 -0.83 15.39
N THR A 261 4.53 0.19 16.07
CA THR A 261 4.86 0.08 17.49
C THR A 261 3.88 0.71 18.48
N HIS A 262 3.01 1.62 18.05
CA HIS A 262 2.11 2.31 18.99
C HIS A 262 0.71 1.69 19.05
N LYS A 263 0.08 1.79 20.23
CA LYS A 263 -1.29 1.32 20.53
C LYS A 263 -2.26 1.73 19.43
N SER A 264 -3.29 0.90 19.20
CA SER A 264 -4.38 1.21 18.27
C SER A 264 -4.88 2.65 18.46
N ALA A 265 -4.92 3.44 17.37
CA ALA A 265 -5.35 4.83 17.46
C ALA A 265 -6.76 4.93 18.06
N HIS A 266 -6.97 5.98 18.85
CA HIS A 266 -8.29 6.34 19.34
C HIS A 266 -9.03 7.13 18.26
N PHE A 267 -10.24 6.67 17.90
CA PHE A 267 -11.10 7.32 16.92
C PHE A 267 -12.28 7.99 17.61
N GLU A 268 -12.52 9.26 17.27
CA GLU A 268 -13.62 10.03 17.82
C GLU A 268 -14.36 10.78 16.71
N TRP A 269 -15.69 10.79 16.79
CA TRP A 269 -16.55 11.62 15.95
C TRP A 269 -17.19 12.70 16.80
N LYS A 270 -17.20 13.93 16.27
CA LYS A 270 -17.88 15.08 16.86
C LYS A 270 -18.75 15.78 15.85
N LYS A 271 -19.75 16.52 16.32
CA LYS A 271 -20.58 17.40 15.51
C LYS A 271 -20.41 18.83 15.98
N MET A 272 -20.29 19.75 15.03
CA MET A 272 -20.19 21.18 15.31
C MET A 272 -21.55 21.73 15.71
N GLN A 273 -21.61 22.41 16.84
CA GLN A 273 -22.76 23.18 17.29
C GLN A 273 -22.72 24.57 16.65
N GLU A 274 -23.66 24.89 15.75
CA GLU A 274 -23.63 26.14 14.98
C GLU A 274 -23.68 27.40 15.84
N LYS A 275 -24.38 27.34 16.98
CA LYS A 275 -24.53 28.50 17.88
C LYS A 275 -23.26 28.86 18.64
N THR A 276 -22.42 27.88 18.94
CA THR A 276 -21.25 28.04 19.82
C THR A 276 -19.93 27.76 19.12
N SER A 277 -19.98 27.25 17.89
CA SER A 277 -18.82 26.75 17.13
C SER A 277 -18.02 25.66 17.85
N HIS A 278 -18.58 25.04 18.90
CA HIS A 278 -17.95 23.95 19.63
C HIS A 278 -18.32 22.58 19.06
N TYR A 279 -17.38 21.64 19.16
CA TYR A 279 -17.56 20.27 18.72
C TYR A 279 -17.96 19.38 19.90
N GLU A 280 -19.11 18.72 19.77
CA GLU A 280 -19.61 17.78 20.77
C GLU A 280 -19.52 16.35 20.26
N LYS A 281 -19.14 15.42 21.15
CA LYS A 281 -19.04 14.00 20.81
C LYS A 281 -20.42 13.46 20.41
N VAL A 282 -20.47 12.79 19.26
CA VAL A 282 -21.71 12.12 18.82
C VAL A 282 -21.81 10.75 19.50
N GLY A 283 -23.01 10.38 19.93
CA GLY A 283 -23.26 9.13 20.64
C GLY A 283 -24.76 8.85 20.82
N GLY A 284 -25.09 7.64 21.22
CA GLY A 284 -26.46 7.13 21.36
C GLY A 284 -26.92 6.28 20.16
N ASP A 285 -28.07 5.63 20.30
CA ASP A 285 -28.56 4.56 19.39
C ASP A 285 -28.78 5.01 17.94
N LYS A 286 -28.89 6.31 17.72
CA LYS A 286 -29.01 6.93 16.39
C LYS A 286 -27.74 6.78 15.55
N TYR A 287 -26.59 6.75 16.20
CA TYR A 287 -25.27 6.78 15.58
C TYR A 287 -24.65 5.39 15.63
N SER A 288 -24.28 4.85 14.48
CA SER A 288 -23.57 3.57 14.37
C SER A 288 -22.18 3.80 13.82
N PHE A 289 -21.16 3.38 14.57
CA PHE A 289 -19.75 3.54 14.23
C PHE A 289 -19.17 2.23 13.74
N ILE A 290 -18.33 2.30 12.70
CA ILE A 290 -17.51 1.18 12.26
C ILE A 290 -16.08 1.66 12.04
N ASN A 291 -15.13 1.01 12.71
CA ASN A 291 -13.71 1.28 12.60
C ASN A 291 -13.00 -0.01 12.20
N TYR A 292 -12.17 0.01 11.17
CA TYR A 292 -11.42 -1.16 10.73
C TYR A 292 -10.14 -0.78 9.98
N ILE A 293 -9.21 -1.73 9.90
CA ILE A 293 -8.00 -1.63 9.07
C ILE A 293 -8.37 -2.05 7.65
N SER A 294 -8.18 -1.16 6.68
CA SER A 294 -8.43 -1.45 5.26
C SER A 294 -7.21 -2.00 4.52
N SER A 295 -5.99 -1.71 4.99
CA SER A 295 -4.74 -2.31 4.49
C SER A 295 -3.72 -2.40 5.63
N HIS A 296 -3.08 -3.56 5.75
CA HIS A 296 -2.00 -3.84 6.69
C HIS A 296 -0.61 -3.50 6.13
N GLU A 297 -0.52 -3.14 4.86
CA GLU A 297 0.72 -2.63 4.25
C GLU A 297 1.15 -1.35 4.98
N HIS A 298 2.44 -1.02 4.95
CA HIS A 298 2.95 0.20 5.58
C HIS A 298 3.01 1.35 4.56
N PRO A 299 2.42 2.52 4.84
CA PRO A 299 1.66 2.87 6.04
C PRO A 299 0.30 2.15 6.11
N ARG A 300 -0.12 1.81 7.32
CA ARG A 300 -1.40 1.12 7.54
C ARG A 300 -2.55 2.07 7.26
N HIS A 301 -3.55 1.57 6.56
CA HIS A 301 -4.73 2.36 6.22
C HIS A 301 -5.91 1.95 7.09
N TYR A 302 -6.55 2.93 7.72
CA TYR A 302 -7.73 2.75 8.55
C TYR A 302 -8.91 3.48 7.94
N VAL A 303 -10.10 2.97 8.25
CA VAL A 303 -11.37 3.59 7.89
C VAL A 303 -12.20 3.71 9.16
N SER A 304 -12.76 4.90 9.35
CA SER A 304 -13.80 5.16 10.32
C SER A 304 -15.04 5.65 9.57
N ALA A 305 -16.18 5.00 9.74
CA ALA A 305 -17.45 5.44 9.15
C ALA A 305 -18.53 5.60 10.23
N LEU A 306 -19.33 6.65 10.06
CA LEU A 306 -20.45 7.04 10.90
C LEU A 306 -21.73 6.92 10.09
N GLN A 307 -22.64 6.06 10.52
CA GLN A 307 -24.00 6.00 10.01
C GLN A 307 -24.94 6.73 10.97
N ILE A 308 -25.70 7.69 10.45
CA ILE A 308 -26.72 8.45 11.19
C ILE A 308 -28.08 7.98 10.68
N ARG A 309 -28.90 7.41 11.56
CA ARG A 309 -30.23 6.87 11.23
C ARG A 309 -31.35 7.82 11.65
N PHE A 310 -32.53 7.66 11.08
CA PHE A 310 -33.72 8.47 11.41
C PHE A 310 -33.41 9.96 11.31
N LEU A 311 -33.00 10.39 10.11
CA LEU A 311 -32.55 11.75 9.86
C LEU A 311 -33.63 12.78 10.21
N LYS A 312 -33.17 13.88 10.80
CA LYS A 312 -33.93 15.06 11.20
C LYS A 312 -33.22 16.30 10.64
N PRO A 313 -33.93 17.43 10.45
CA PRO A 313 -33.32 18.68 10.03
C PRO A 313 -32.13 19.12 10.90
N SER A 314 -32.17 18.78 12.20
CA SER A 314 -31.09 19.08 13.12
C SER A 314 -29.81 18.28 12.86
N ASP A 315 -29.81 17.21 12.07
CA ASP A 315 -28.61 16.37 11.85
C ASP A 315 -27.70 16.89 10.75
N PHE A 316 -28.22 17.73 9.86
CA PHE A 316 -27.40 18.42 8.88
C PHE A 316 -26.42 19.38 9.58
N GLY A 317 -25.26 19.60 8.97
CA GLY A 317 -24.17 20.38 9.55
C GLY A 317 -22.81 19.70 9.41
N THR A 318 -21.83 20.19 10.16
CA THR A 318 -20.43 19.74 10.06
C THR A 318 -20.10 18.68 11.12
N TYR A 319 -19.52 17.57 10.68
CA TYR A 319 -19.01 16.50 11.52
C TYR A 319 -17.49 16.44 11.39
N ARG A 320 -16.81 16.14 12.50
CA ARG A 320 -15.36 15.98 12.56
C ARG A 320 -15.02 14.57 12.98
N CYS A 321 -14.18 13.91 12.19
CA CYS A 321 -13.53 12.67 12.59
C CYS A 321 -12.11 13.00 13.08
N THR A 322 -11.70 12.43 14.20
CA THR A 322 -10.38 12.62 14.79
C THR A 322 -9.74 11.28 15.05
N ALA A 323 -8.44 11.16 14.76
CA ALA A 323 -7.61 10.04 15.15
C ALA A 323 -6.43 10.52 16.00
N THR A 324 -6.17 9.83 17.10
CA THR A 324 -5.14 10.17 18.09
C THR A 324 -4.24 8.97 18.37
N ASN A 325 -2.93 9.21 18.40
CA ASN A 325 -1.92 8.26 18.89
C ASN A 325 -1.02 8.93 19.95
N ASP A 326 0.02 8.23 20.40
CA ASP A 326 0.96 8.71 21.42
C ASP A 326 1.74 9.98 21.01
N VAL A 327 1.80 10.29 19.71
CA VAL A 327 2.53 11.44 19.17
C VAL A 327 1.63 12.66 19.01
N GLY A 328 0.37 12.47 18.62
CA GLY A 328 -0.55 13.57 18.40
C GLY A 328 -1.88 13.15 17.79
N SER A 329 -2.63 14.16 17.32
CA SER A 329 -3.94 13.98 16.72
C SER A 329 -4.05 14.68 15.38
N SER A 330 -4.87 14.14 14.49
CA SER A 330 -5.29 14.79 13.25
C SER A 330 -6.80 14.60 13.07
N SER A 331 -7.42 15.49 12.30
CA SER A 331 -8.86 15.48 12.08
C SER A 331 -9.24 15.97 10.70
N ALA A 332 -10.40 15.54 10.21
CA ALA A 332 -11.01 16.08 8.99
C ALA A 332 -12.50 16.39 9.21
N ASP A 333 -12.99 17.42 8.52
CA ASP A 333 -14.37 17.88 8.59
C ASP A 333 -15.17 17.42 7.38
N ILE A 334 -16.42 17.04 7.62
CA ILE A 334 -17.40 16.60 6.63
C ILE A 334 -18.68 17.39 6.82
N ARG A 335 -19.11 18.12 5.79
CA ARG A 335 -20.37 18.86 5.78
C ARG A 335 -21.49 18.00 5.20
N VAL A 336 -22.45 17.63 6.05
CA VAL A 336 -23.67 16.92 5.64
C VAL A 336 -24.74 17.95 5.30
N VAL A 337 -25.17 17.98 4.04
CA VAL A 337 -26.16 18.94 3.53
C VAL A 337 -27.37 18.23 2.97
N GLN A 338 -28.52 18.92 3.00
CA GLN A 338 -29.75 18.40 2.45
C GLN A 338 -29.85 18.70 0.95
N ARG A 339 -30.17 17.69 0.16
CA ARG A 339 -30.48 17.79 -1.26
C ARG A 339 -31.99 17.83 -1.42
N MET A 340 -32.52 19.01 -1.71
CA MET A 340 -33.94 19.17 -2.04
C MET A 340 -34.26 18.67 -3.44
N LEU A 341 -33.30 18.80 -4.35
CA LEU A 341 -33.47 18.49 -5.76
C LEU A 341 -32.14 18.07 -6.38
N THR A 342 -32.20 17.22 -7.40
CA THR A 342 -31.07 16.93 -8.28
C THR A 342 -30.96 18.03 -9.34
N SER A 343 -29.84 18.75 -9.35
CA SER A 343 -29.59 19.81 -10.34
C SER A 343 -29.47 19.24 -11.75
N ALA A 344 -30.10 19.91 -12.72
CA ALA A 344 -29.92 19.62 -14.13
C ALA A 344 -28.48 19.95 -14.58
N THR A 345 -27.89 19.07 -15.39
CA THR A 345 -26.68 19.39 -16.15
C THR A 345 -27.05 20.16 -17.41
N PRO A 346 -26.16 21.00 -17.98
CA PRO A 346 -26.46 21.76 -19.21
C PRO A 346 -26.77 20.90 -20.44
N ILE A 347 -26.25 19.67 -20.46
CA ILE A 347 -26.46 18.68 -21.52
C ILE A 347 -27.28 17.54 -20.91
N PRO A 348 -28.25 16.95 -21.64
CA PRO A 348 -29.01 15.81 -21.15
C PRO A 348 -28.08 14.63 -20.81
N PRO A 349 -28.40 13.84 -19.77
CA PRO A 349 -27.67 12.62 -19.46
C PRO A 349 -27.54 11.71 -20.70
N GLU A 350 -26.32 11.19 -20.92
CA GLU A 350 -26.05 10.19 -21.94
C GLU A 350 -26.65 8.84 -21.50
N PRO A 351 -27.42 8.12 -22.35
CA PRO A 351 -27.87 6.78 -22.05
C PRO A 351 -26.66 5.84 -21.87
N PRO A 352 -26.71 4.87 -20.94
CA PRO A 352 -25.59 3.95 -20.70
C PRO A 352 -25.08 3.25 -21.97
N TYR A 353 -26.00 2.82 -22.86
CA TYR A 353 -25.64 2.18 -24.12
C TYR A 353 -24.78 3.07 -25.03
N ILE A 354 -25.15 4.35 -25.19
CA ILE A 354 -24.40 5.31 -26.03
C ILE A 354 -23.01 5.56 -25.45
N CYS A 355 -22.92 5.69 -24.12
CA CYS A 355 -21.63 5.77 -23.45
C CYS A 355 -20.77 4.53 -23.72
N CYS A 356 -21.35 3.32 -23.63
CA CYS A 356 -20.62 2.08 -23.86
C CYS A 356 -20.15 1.92 -25.31
N GLN A 357 -20.96 2.36 -26.27
CA GLN A 357 -20.57 2.43 -27.68
C GLN A 357 -19.40 3.39 -27.88
N ARG A 358 -19.45 4.58 -27.25
CA ARG A 358 -18.38 5.58 -27.31
C ARG A 358 -17.08 5.10 -26.65
N LEU A 359 -17.16 4.32 -25.58
CA LEU A 359 -15.99 3.68 -24.95
C LEU A 359 -15.53 2.41 -25.68
N GLY A 360 -16.26 1.96 -26.71
CA GLY A 360 -15.88 0.80 -27.52
C GLY A 360 -15.97 -0.52 -26.77
N ILE A 361 -17.04 -0.74 -25.99
CA ILE A 361 -17.29 -2.07 -25.39
C ILE A 361 -17.62 -3.06 -26.51
N ARG A 362 -16.90 -4.19 -26.55
CA ARG A 362 -17.10 -5.25 -27.56
C ARG A 362 -18.48 -5.91 -27.51
N SER A 363 -18.92 -6.47 -28.63
CA SER A 363 -20.01 -7.46 -28.64
C SER A 363 -19.50 -8.80 -28.09
N PRO A 364 -20.28 -9.54 -27.27
CA PRO A 364 -21.66 -9.25 -26.83
C PRO A 364 -21.78 -8.39 -25.58
N CYS A 365 -20.66 -7.94 -24.98
CA CYS A 365 -20.61 -7.20 -23.72
C CYS A 365 -21.40 -5.88 -23.73
N ILE A 366 -21.48 -5.20 -24.87
CA ILE A 366 -22.21 -3.93 -25.00
C ILE A 366 -23.72 -4.07 -24.67
N ALA A 367 -24.30 -5.26 -24.87
CA ALA A 367 -25.71 -5.52 -24.58
C ALA A 367 -26.03 -5.40 -23.06
N VAL A 368 -25.02 -5.52 -22.20
CA VAL A 368 -25.18 -5.31 -20.75
C VAL A 368 -25.53 -3.85 -20.44
N CYS A 369 -25.05 -2.90 -21.27
CA CYS A 369 -25.39 -1.48 -21.19
C CYS A 369 -26.81 -1.17 -21.67
N GLY A 370 -27.61 -2.20 -21.97
CA GLY A 370 -28.95 -2.06 -22.52
C GLY A 370 -28.93 -2.10 -24.04
N SER A 371 -29.79 -1.30 -24.64
CA SER A 371 -29.88 -1.14 -26.09
C SER A 371 -29.89 0.34 -26.45
N GLU A 372 -29.66 0.64 -27.74
CA GLU A 372 -29.82 1.97 -28.31
C GLU A 372 -31.19 2.60 -27.96
N PHE A 373 -32.19 1.74 -27.77
CA PHE A 373 -33.59 2.09 -27.54
C PHE A 373 -34.02 2.04 -26.06
N GLY A 374 -33.08 1.87 -25.12
CA GLY A 374 -33.33 2.13 -23.70
C GLY A 374 -33.88 0.96 -22.86
N LYS A 375 -33.64 -0.31 -23.23
CA LYS A 375 -33.79 -1.39 -22.23
C LYS A 375 -32.88 -1.09 -21.04
N HIS A 376 -33.36 -1.31 -19.82
CA HIS A 376 -32.60 -1.07 -18.59
C HIS A 376 -31.24 -1.77 -18.66
N ALA A 377 -30.16 -0.99 -18.62
CA ALA A 377 -28.84 -1.51 -18.33
C ALA A 377 -28.89 -2.12 -16.92
N SER A 378 -28.94 -3.44 -16.84
CA SER A 378 -28.84 -4.17 -15.58
C SER A 378 -27.58 -5.00 -15.66
N LEU A 379 -26.61 -4.70 -14.80
CA LEU A 379 -25.44 -5.55 -14.65
C LEU A 379 -25.91 -6.91 -14.11
N ARG A 380 -26.09 -7.88 -15.01
CA ARG A 380 -26.26 -9.28 -14.63
C ARG A 380 -24.87 -9.89 -14.55
N ALA A 381 -24.34 -10.01 -13.33
CA ALA A 381 -23.01 -10.57 -13.10
C ALA A 381 -22.80 -11.91 -13.82
N GLU A 382 -23.81 -12.78 -13.83
CA GLU A 382 -23.77 -14.05 -14.56
C GLU A 382 -23.63 -13.88 -16.08
N SER A 383 -24.43 -13.01 -16.71
CA SER A 383 -24.33 -12.73 -18.15
C SER A 383 -22.99 -12.09 -18.51
N PHE A 384 -22.45 -11.29 -17.59
CA PHE A 384 -21.19 -10.58 -17.75
C PHE A 384 -19.99 -11.53 -17.70
N ILE A 385 -19.98 -12.44 -16.72
CA ILE A 385 -18.96 -13.49 -16.57
C ILE A 385 -19.07 -14.51 -17.70
N ASN A 386 -20.27 -15.00 -18.01
CA ASN A 386 -20.48 -15.98 -19.09
C ASN A 386 -20.04 -15.46 -20.47
N SER A 387 -20.10 -14.14 -20.67
CA SER A 387 -19.68 -13.48 -21.91
C SER A 387 -18.21 -13.06 -21.92
N HIS A 388 -17.44 -13.39 -20.86
CA HIS A 388 -16.02 -13.01 -20.70
C HIS A 388 -15.80 -11.50 -20.86
N CYS A 389 -16.63 -10.70 -20.17
CA CYS A 389 -16.61 -9.24 -20.27
C CYS A 389 -15.80 -8.57 -19.15
N GLU A 390 -15.05 -9.33 -18.34
CA GLU A 390 -14.34 -8.84 -17.15
C GLU A 390 -13.39 -7.68 -17.44
N ASP A 391 -12.81 -7.63 -18.64
CA ASP A 391 -11.94 -6.55 -19.13
C ASP A 391 -12.71 -5.25 -19.47
N GLU A 392 -13.99 -5.33 -19.80
CA GLU A 392 -14.83 -4.19 -20.20
C GLU A 392 -15.60 -3.54 -19.04
N ILE A 393 -15.52 -4.13 -17.85
CA ILE A 393 -16.36 -3.74 -16.71
C ILE A 393 -16.09 -2.31 -16.25
N SER A 394 -14.85 -1.81 -16.36
CA SER A 394 -14.50 -0.44 -16.01
C SER A 394 -15.24 0.55 -16.91
N LYS A 395 -15.36 0.24 -18.21
CA LYS A 395 -16.12 1.04 -19.17
C LYS A 395 -17.63 0.95 -18.89
N PHE A 396 -18.14 -0.25 -18.66
CA PHE A 396 -19.55 -0.46 -18.29
C PHE A 396 -19.93 0.34 -17.04
N LEU A 397 -19.11 0.25 -15.99
CA LEU A 397 -19.34 0.95 -14.73
C LEU A 397 -19.24 2.46 -14.94
N THR A 398 -18.23 2.95 -15.65
CA THR A 398 -18.13 4.38 -16.02
C THR A 398 -19.42 4.91 -16.66
N CYS A 399 -20.05 4.12 -17.52
CA CYS A 399 -21.31 4.47 -18.18
C CYS A 399 -22.57 4.33 -17.31
N THR A 400 -22.50 3.57 -16.23
CA THR A 400 -23.63 3.32 -15.34
C THR A 400 -23.50 3.98 -13.97
N THR A 401 -22.35 4.55 -13.62
CA THR A 401 -22.08 5.20 -12.31
C THR A 401 -21.98 6.72 -12.38
N ALA A 402 -22.13 7.34 -13.56
CA ALA A 402 -22.02 8.79 -13.70
C ALA A 402 -22.92 9.55 -12.70
N GLY A 403 -22.29 10.38 -11.86
CA GLY A 403 -22.96 11.24 -10.88
C GLY A 403 -23.46 10.55 -9.60
N VAL A 404 -23.13 9.28 -9.37
CA VAL A 404 -23.52 8.55 -8.14
C VAL A 404 -22.29 8.25 -7.30
N ASP A 405 -22.32 8.67 -6.03
CA ASP A 405 -21.26 8.41 -5.06
C ASP A 405 -21.80 7.60 -3.88
N GLU A 406 -21.58 6.28 -3.91
CA GLU A 406 -21.93 5.36 -2.83
C GLU A 406 -20.70 4.94 -2.01
N GLY A 407 -19.59 5.65 -2.15
CA GLY A 407 -18.32 5.22 -1.58
C GLY A 407 -18.33 5.13 -0.06
N ALA A 408 -19.06 6.03 0.62
CA ALA A 408 -19.24 5.94 2.07
C ALA A 408 -20.05 4.69 2.49
N CYS A 409 -21.06 4.29 1.71
CA CYS A 409 -21.77 3.03 1.94
C CYS A 409 -20.81 1.84 1.76
N CYS A 410 -20.01 1.83 0.69
CA CYS A 410 -19.03 0.78 0.42
C CYS A 410 -18.00 0.65 1.53
N LEU A 411 -17.50 1.77 2.07
CA LEU A 411 -16.63 1.79 3.24
C LEU A 411 -17.31 1.20 4.48
N ARG A 412 -18.57 1.55 4.75
CA ARG A 412 -19.36 0.93 5.83
C ARG A 412 -19.54 -0.58 5.63
N LYS A 413 -19.63 -1.05 4.38
CA LYS A 413 -19.69 -2.47 4.00
C LYS A 413 -18.30 -3.13 3.87
N LYS A 414 -17.23 -2.45 4.29
CA LYS A 414 -15.83 -2.92 4.27
C LYS A 414 -15.32 -3.30 2.88
N VAL A 415 -15.79 -2.61 1.83
CA VAL A 415 -15.23 -2.75 0.48
C VAL A 415 -13.79 -2.21 0.48
N PRO A 416 -12.79 -2.97 -0.04
CA PRO A 416 -11.40 -2.54 -0.07
C PRO A 416 -11.17 -1.26 -0.87
N GLY A 417 -10.15 -0.50 -0.49
CA GLY A 417 -9.79 0.77 -1.12
C GLY A 417 -9.61 0.68 -2.64
N ILE A 418 -9.00 -0.41 -3.12
CA ILE A 418 -8.77 -0.66 -4.55
C ILE A 418 -10.07 -0.86 -5.35
N CYS A 419 -11.18 -1.19 -4.68
CA CYS A 419 -12.49 -1.42 -5.28
C CYS A 419 -13.44 -0.22 -5.13
N LEU A 420 -13.08 0.82 -4.36
CA LEU A 420 -13.92 2.02 -4.17
C LEU A 420 -14.23 2.80 -5.45
N PRO A 421 -13.37 2.83 -6.49
CA PRO A 421 -13.74 3.43 -7.78
C PRO A 421 -15.05 2.84 -8.36
N LEU A 422 -15.36 1.58 -8.07
CA LEU A 422 -16.61 0.93 -8.49
C LEU A 422 -17.84 1.46 -7.73
N CYS A 423 -17.63 2.12 -6.61
CA CYS A 423 -18.67 2.69 -5.75
C CYS A 423 -18.89 4.18 -5.98
N ASP A 424 -17.84 4.93 -6.33
CA ASP A 424 -17.88 6.39 -6.40
C ASP A 424 -17.47 7.00 -7.75
N GLY A 425 -17.03 6.16 -8.70
CA GLY A 425 -16.57 6.59 -10.03
C GLY A 425 -15.24 7.35 -10.04
N PHE A 426 -14.65 7.65 -8.88
CA PHE A 426 -13.43 8.43 -8.79
C PHE A 426 -12.22 7.60 -9.23
N GLN A 427 -11.42 8.13 -10.14
CA GLN A 427 -10.25 7.44 -10.72
C GLN A 427 -10.55 6.12 -11.45
N MET A 428 -11.79 5.87 -11.90
CA MET A 428 -12.12 4.71 -12.74
C MET A 428 -11.21 4.59 -13.98
N ASN A 429 -10.79 5.71 -14.56
CA ASN A 429 -9.88 5.77 -15.70
C ASN A 429 -8.47 5.20 -15.42
N LYS A 430 -8.12 4.91 -14.17
CA LYS A 430 -6.85 4.28 -13.79
C LYS A 430 -6.94 2.75 -13.67
N LEU A 431 -8.14 2.19 -13.78
CA LEU A 431 -8.40 0.76 -13.59
C LEU A 431 -8.63 0.11 -14.96
N ASP A 432 -7.55 -0.32 -15.63
CA ASP A 432 -7.64 -1.00 -16.93
C ASP A 432 -8.49 -2.27 -16.86
N THR A 433 -8.45 -2.98 -15.73
CA THR A 433 -9.28 -4.15 -15.43
C THR A 433 -9.71 -4.10 -13.96
N ILE A 434 -10.88 -4.65 -13.63
CA ILE A 434 -11.24 -4.81 -12.21
C ILE A 434 -10.27 -5.80 -11.57
N PRO A 435 -9.63 -5.46 -10.44
CA PRO A 435 -8.88 -6.42 -9.67
C PRO A 435 -9.78 -7.59 -9.29
N HIS A 436 -9.33 -8.82 -9.54
CA HIS A 436 -10.05 -10.05 -9.16
C HIS A 436 -10.49 -10.03 -7.68
N ALA A 437 -9.69 -9.38 -6.82
CA ALA A 437 -10.01 -9.17 -5.40
C ALA A 437 -11.35 -8.43 -5.16
N CYS A 438 -11.87 -7.66 -6.12
CA CYS A 438 -13.13 -6.95 -6.00
C CYS A 438 -14.36 -7.81 -6.28
N ALA A 439 -14.22 -8.97 -6.94
CA ALA A 439 -15.34 -9.81 -7.34
C ALA A 439 -16.18 -10.28 -6.15
N ILE A 440 -15.53 -10.60 -5.02
CA ILE A 440 -16.22 -11.01 -3.78
C ILE A 440 -17.00 -9.86 -3.12
N HIS A 441 -16.71 -8.61 -3.49
CA HIS A 441 -17.38 -7.41 -2.96
C HIS A 441 -18.50 -6.91 -3.86
N THR A 442 -18.70 -7.51 -5.05
CA THR A 442 -19.72 -7.12 -6.03
C THR A 442 -21.12 -7.04 -5.42
N PHE A 443 -21.48 -7.98 -4.54
CA PHE A 443 -22.79 -7.94 -3.86
C PHE A 443 -22.93 -6.73 -2.93
N SER A 444 -21.91 -6.42 -2.13
CA SER A 444 -21.92 -5.24 -1.26
C SER A 444 -21.98 -3.93 -2.06
N ILE A 445 -21.24 -3.86 -3.17
CA ILE A 445 -21.26 -2.71 -4.09
C ILE A 445 -22.66 -2.55 -4.70
N PHE A 446 -23.25 -3.65 -5.17
CA PHE A 446 -24.60 -3.65 -5.73
C PHE A 446 -25.66 -3.26 -4.69
N GLN A 447 -25.56 -3.76 -3.45
CA GLN A 447 -26.44 -3.35 -2.36
C GLN A 447 -26.38 -1.85 -2.12
N CYS A 448 -25.17 -1.27 -2.01
CA CYS A 448 -25.00 0.18 -1.86
C CYS A 448 -25.62 0.96 -3.01
N ARG A 449 -25.47 0.46 -4.25
CA ARG A 449 -26.09 1.06 -5.44
C ARG A 449 -27.62 1.03 -5.37
N MET A 450 -28.19 -0.02 -4.79
CA MET A 450 -29.64 -0.25 -4.72
C MET A 450 -30.30 0.36 -3.48
N GLU A 451 -29.56 0.77 -2.43
CA GLU A 451 -30.11 1.31 -1.17
C GLU A 451 -31.17 2.42 -1.42
N ASN A 452 -31.01 3.21 -2.48
CA ASN A 452 -31.92 4.30 -2.86
C ASN A 452 -32.47 4.20 -4.29
N ALA A 453 -32.28 3.08 -4.99
CA ALA A 453 -32.67 2.95 -6.39
C ALA A 453 -34.19 3.00 -6.57
N GLU A 454 -34.94 2.38 -5.65
CA GLU A 454 -36.40 2.39 -5.63
C GLU A 454 -36.99 3.75 -5.27
N SER A 455 -36.20 4.69 -4.75
CA SER A 455 -36.67 6.04 -4.47
C SER A 455 -36.56 6.97 -5.69
N ARG A 456 -35.87 6.56 -6.75
CA ARG A 456 -35.71 7.37 -7.97
C ARG A 456 -36.99 7.40 -8.80
N PRO A 457 -37.23 8.46 -9.58
CA PRO A 457 -38.40 8.54 -10.44
C PRO A 457 -38.42 7.42 -11.47
N ALA A 458 -39.61 7.00 -11.87
CA ALA A 458 -39.74 6.14 -13.05
C ALA A 458 -39.31 6.91 -14.32
N THR A 459 -39.06 6.18 -15.40
CA THR A 459 -38.85 6.81 -16.71
C THR A 459 -40.17 7.43 -17.19
N VAL A 460 -40.09 8.60 -17.81
CA VAL A 460 -41.26 9.29 -18.39
C VAL A 460 -41.96 8.38 -19.40
N SER A 461 -43.29 8.43 -19.46
CA SER A 461 -44.10 7.70 -20.43
C SER A 461 -45.07 8.65 -21.14
N GLY A 462 -45.60 8.23 -22.29
CA GLY A 462 -46.56 9.02 -23.06
C GLY A 462 -46.01 10.35 -23.62
N LEU A 463 -44.68 10.50 -23.67
CA LEU A 463 -44.04 11.71 -24.17
C LEU A 463 -44.40 11.94 -25.65
N LYS A 464 -45.00 13.10 -25.93
CA LYS A 464 -45.37 13.55 -27.27
C LYS A 464 -45.11 15.04 -27.44
N ALA A 465 -44.79 15.42 -28.67
CA ALA A 465 -44.65 16.80 -29.09
C ALA A 465 -45.78 17.15 -30.06
N ILE A 466 -46.50 18.23 -29.77
CA ILE A 466 -47.67 18.69 -30.52
C ILE A 466 -47.38 20.10 -31.01
N ALA A 467 -47.33 20.28 -32.32
CA ALA A 467 -47.21 21.62 -32.92
C ALA A 467 -48.55 22.36 -32.81
N ASP A 468 -48.51 23.61 -32.35
CA ASP A 468 -49.66 24.52 -32.28
C ASP A 468 -49.81 25.31 -33.59
N SER A 469 -50.94 25.99 -33.80
CA SER A 469 -51.18 26.82 -35.00
C SER A 469 -50.19 27.98 -35.14
N ASP A 470 -49.67 28.48 -34.01
CA ASP A 470 -48.67 29.55 -33.95
C ASP A 470 -47.24 29.06 -34.25
N GLY A 471 -47.08 27.75 -34.52
CA GLY A 471 -45.79 27.09 -34.74
C GLY A 471 -45.00 26.80 -33.46
N ASP A 472 -45.55 27.12 -32.30
CA ASP A 472 -45.02 26.73 -31.01
C ASP A 472 -45.09 25.21 -30.80
N LEU A 473 -44.22 24.67 -29.95
CA LEU A 473 -44.19 23.25 -29.65
C LEU A 473 -44.65 22.97 -28.22
N LEU A 474 -45.74 22.22 -28.07
CA LEU A 474 -46.27 21.78 -26.79
C LEU A 474 -45.87 20.33 -26.51
N LEU A 475 -45.03 20.16 -25.50
CA LEU A 475 -44.63 18.86 -24.98
C LEU A 475 -45.59 18.42 -23.87
N ARG A 476 -46.03 17.17 -23.93
CA ARG A 476 -46.87 16.54 -22.90
C ARG A 476 -46.38 15.12 -22.64
N TRP A 477 -46.47 14.69 -21.39
CA TRP A 477 -46.17 13.33 -20.96
C TRP A 477 -47.06 12.94 -19.78
N ASP A 478 -47.00 11.66 -19.40
CA ASP A 478 -47.80 11.13 -18.30
C ASP A 478 -47.17 11.48 -16.94
N LEU A 479 -48.00 11.57 -15.91
CA LEU A 479 -47.54 11.77 -14.54
C LEU A 479 -46.60 10.62 -14.14
N THR A 480 -45.36 10.97 -13.80
CA THR A 480 -44.32 9.99 -13.55
C THR A 480 -44.21 9.70 -12.05
N PRO A 481 -44.34 8.43 -11.60
CA PRO A 481 -44.19 8.06 -10.20
C PRO A 481 -42.86 8.55 -9.60
N ARG A 482 -42.93 9.14 -8.40
CA ARG A 482 -41.80 9.68 -7.61
C ARG A 482 -41.03 10.84 -8.26
N ALA A 483 -41.56 11.46 -9.31
CA ALA A 483 -40.96 12.65 -9.91
C ALA A 483 -41.41 13.93 -9.18
N ASP A 484 -40.46 14.74 -8.71
CA ASP A 484 -40.73 16.07 -8.15
C ASP A 484 -40.68 17.14 -9.25
N MET A 485 -39.89 16.89 -10.30
CA MET A 485 -39.80 17.75 -11.48
C MET A 485 -39.28 17.02 -12.71
N TYR A 486 -39.23 17.75 -13.83
CA TYR A 486 -38.77 17.27 -15.11
C TYR A 486 -37.75 18.24 -15.70
N HIS A 487 -36.58 17.75 -16.07
CA HIS A 487 -35.60 18.48 -16.86
C HIS A 487 -35.88 18.23 -18.34
N VAL A 488 -36.25 19.28 -19.06
CA VAL A 488 -36.60 19.26 -20.48
C VAL A 488 -35.47 19.90 -21.25
N TYR A 489 -34.89 19.12 -22.16
CA TYR A 489 -33.83 19.53 -23.05
C TYR A 489 -34.35 19.53 -24.48
N TRP A 490 -33.94 20.50 -25.28
CA TRP A 490 -34.18 20.47 -26.72
C TRP A 490 -32.98 21.03 -27.47
N LYS A 491 -32.84 20.56 -28.71
CA LYS A 491 -31.78 20.95 -29.61
C LYS A 491 -32.40 21.41 -30.92
N ARG A 492 -31.88 22.52 -31.44
CA ARG A 492 -32.32 23.05 -32.75
C ARG A 492 -31.54 22.37 -33.87
N LYS A 493 -32.20 22.19 -35.02
CA LYS A 493 -31.59 21.79 -36.29
C LYS A 493 -30.35 22.62 -36.55
N PHE A 494 -29.27 21.94 -36.90
CA PHE A 494 -27.95 22.53 -37.16
C PHE A 494 -27.27 23.21 -35.96
N SER A 495 -27.89 23.24 -34.78
CA SER A 495 -27.24 23.67 -33.53
C SER A 495 -26.45 22.52 -32.92
N THR A 496 -25.38 22.84 -32.19
CA THR A 496 -24.66 21.89 -31.32
C THR A 496 -24.99 22.09 -29.85
N THR A 497 -25.73 23.14 -29.50
CA THR A 497 -26.04 23.52 -28.13
C THR A 497 -27.41 22.99 -27.71
N TRP A 498 -27.49 22.54 -26.46
CA TRP A 498 -28.74 22.16 -25.81
C TRP A 498 -29.33 23.36 -25.09
N GLU A 499 -30.63 23.54 -25.26
CA GLU A 499 -31.44 24.40 -24.40
C GLU A 499 -32.05 23.54 -23.28
N LEU A 500 -32.22 24.13 -22.09
CA LEU A 500 -32.68 23.44 -20.89
C LEU A 500 -33.75 24.27 -20.19
N SER A 501 -34.84 23.62 -19.78
CA SER A 501 -35.82 24.17 -18.85
C SER A 501 -36.28 23.08 -17.89
N SER A 502 -36.34 23.41 -16.59
CA SER A 502 -36.91 22.50 -15.58
C SER A 502 -38.33 22.92 -15.22
N VAL A 503 -39.26 21.98 -15.16
CA VAL A 503 -40.68 22.22 -14.85
C VAL A 503 -41.18 21.24 -13.80
N GLY A 504 -42.10 21.70 -12.92
CA GLY A 504 -42.80 20.84 -11.96
C GLY A 504 -44.06 20.18 -12.51
N THR A 505 -44.45 20.48 -13.75
CA THR A 505 -45.68 19.99 -14.40
C THR A 505 -45.35 18.97 -15.49
N THR A 506 -46.36 18.23 -15.97
CA THR A 506 -46.21 17.20 -17.01
C THR A 506 -46.29 17.75 -18.44
N SER A 507 -45.96 19.04 -18.61
CA SER A 507 -45.98 19.70 -19.90
C SER A 507 -44.99 20.85 -19.96
N LYS A 508 -44.46 21.12 -21.15
CA LYS A 508 -43.62 22.29 -21.43
C LYS A 508 -43.99 22.85 -22.79
N ARG A 509 -44.30 24.14 -22.85
CA ARG A 509 -44.42 24.87 -24.11
C ARG A 509 -43.08 25.53 -24.45
N ILE A 510 -42.65 25.36 -25.70
CA ILE A 510 -41.48 26.02 -26.28
C ILE A 510 -42.01 27.02 -27.30
N TYR A 511 -41.73 28.30 -27.05
CA TYR A 511 -42.26 29.41 -27.82
C TYR A 511 -41.32 29.81 -28.96
N GLY A 512 -41.88 30.41 -30.00
CA GLY A 512 -41.13 31.11 -31.05
C GLY A 512 -41.14 30.42 -32.42
N ASN A 513 -42.27 29.81 -32.81
CA ASN A 513 -42.41 29.14 -34.12
C ASN A 513 -41.31 28.08 -34.37
N VAL A 514 -40.97 27.32 -33.32
CA VAL A 514 -39.83 26.39 -33.29
C VAL A 514 -40.18 24.95 -33.64
N ALA A 515 -41.45 24.63 -33.92
CA ALA A 515 -41.90 23.26 -34.13
C ALA A 515 -41.12 22.54 -35.25
N ASN A 516 -40.74 23.27 -36.31
CA ASN A 516 -39.93 22.74 -37.40
C ASN A 516 -38.42 22.92 -37.21
N ASP A 517 -38.00 23.71 -36.22
CA ASP A 517 -36.59 24.05 -35.97
C ASP A 517 -35.94 23.11 -34.94
N ILE A 518 -36.71 22.33 -34.18
CA ILE A 518 -36.19 21.39 -33.18
C ILE A 518 -36.06 20.01 -33.84
N ASP A 519 -34.91 19.35 -33.63
CA ASP A 519 -34.64 17.98 -34.12
C ASP A 519 -34.66 16.95 -33.00
N GLU A 520 -34.28 17.32 -31.78
CA GLU A 520 -34.19 16.40 -30.65
C GLU A 520 -34.75 17.02 -29.36
N ILE A 521 -35.51 16.22 -28.62
CA ILE A 521 -36.05 16.57 -27.31
C ILE A 521 -35.73 15.45 -26.33
N VAL A 522 -35.30 15.81 -25.13
CA VAL A 522 -35.06 14.87 -24.04
C VAL A 522 -35.81 15.31 -22.80
N VAL A 523 -36.57 14.40 -22.18
CA VAL A 523 -37.23 14.66 -20.90
C VAL A 523 -36.71 13.68 -19.85
N VAL A 524 -36.31 14.23 -18.70
CA VAL A 524 -35.74 13.48 -17.57
C VAL A 524 -36.57 13.77 -16.34
N ALA A 525 -37.26 12.77 -15.80
CA ALA A 525 -37.89 12.88 -14.49
C ALA A 525 -36.81 12.91 -13.39
N SER A 526 -36.98 13.78 -12.40
CA SER A 526 -35.98 14.05 -11.37
C SER A 526 -36.64 14.25 -10.00
N ASN A 527 -35.92 13.84 -8.95
CA ASN A 527 -36.24 14.13 -7.56
C ASN A 527 -34.95 14.31 -6.74
N SER A 528 -35.08 14.42 -5.42
CA SER A 528 -33.93 14.53 -4.51
C SER A 528 -33.00 13.29 -4.49
N PHE A 529 -33.46 12.12 -4.93
CA PHE A 529 -32.65 10.89 -5.01
C PHE A 529 -31.86 10.75 -6.31
N GLY A 530 -32.32 11.38 -7.39
CA GLY A 530 -31.60 11.41 -8.66
C GLY A 530 -32.52 11.54 -9.86
N ASN A 531 -31.92 11.36 -11.03
CA ASN A 531 -32.59 11.38 -12.32
C ASN A 531 -33.03 9.96 -12.75
N ALA A 532 -34.17 9.88 -13.42
CA ALA A 532 -34.60 8.70 -14.18
C ALA A 532 -33.83 8.58 -15.51
N HIS A 533 -34.07 7.50 -16.26
CA HIS A 533 -33.53 7.42 -17.62
C HIS A 533 -34.15 8.50 -18.51
N PRO A 534 -33.35 9.14 -19.39
CA PRO A 534 -33.85 10.12 -20.34
C PRO A 534 -34.76 9.45 -21.37
N VAL A 535 -35.90 10.08 -21.68
CA VAL A 535 -36.74 9.72 -22.82
C VAL A 535 -36.47 10.70 -23.95
N ARG A 536 -36.27 10.19 -25.16
CA ARG A 536 -35.94 11.03 -26.32
C ARG A 536 -37.06 11.01 -27.35
N LEU A 537 -37.33 12.17 -27.95
CA LEU A 537 -38.06 12.30 -29.20
C LEU A 537 -37.10 12.83 -30.27
N ILE A 538 -37.10 12.18 -31.43
CA ILE A 538 -36.36 12.61 -32.61
C ILE A 538 -37.37 13.03 -33.67
N HIS A 539 -37.15 14.19 -34.29
CA HIS A 539 -37.97 14.68 -35.38
C HIS A 539 -37.42 14.17 -36.71
N SER A 540 -38.17 13.30 -37.38
CA SER A 540 -37.80 12.72 -38.68
C SER A 540 -39.04 12.58 -39.56
N ASP A 541 -38.94 12.92 -40.84
CA ASP A 541 -40.03 12.85 -41.83
C ASP A 541 -41.35 13.46 -41.33
N ASP A 542 -41.28 14.68 -40.78
CA ASP A 542 -42.39 15.45 -40.20
C ASP A 542 -43.14 14.74 -39.06
N LYS A 543 -42.49 13.76 -38.42
CA LYS A 543 -43.04 13.00 -37.29
C LYS A 543 -42.06 12.97 -36.12
N TRP A 544 -42.62 13.04 -34.93
CA TRP A 544 -41.88 12.82 -33.69
C TRP A 544 -41.88 11.34 -33.35
N ILE A 545 -40.69 10.73 -33.33
CA ILE A 545 -40.52 9.31 -33.01
C ILE A 545 -39.89 9.21 -31.63
N ALA A 546 -40.54 8.46 -30.73
CA ALA A 546 -40.02 8.20 -29.40
C ALA A 546 -38.98 7.07 -29.41
N SER A 547 -37.91 7.24 -28.64
CA SER A 547 -36.81 6.26 -28.57
C SER A 547 -37.23 4.86 -28.13
N TYR A 548 -38.36 4.71 -27.43
CA TYR A 548 -38.87 3.41 -26.98
C TYR A 548 -39.76 2.67 -28.01
N ASN A 549 -40.09 3.28 -29.15
CA ASN A 549 -40.94 2.68 -30.19
C ASN A 549 -40.16 1.98 -31.32
N PHE A 550 -38.83 1.95 -31.26
CA PHE A 550 -38.03 1.16 -32.20
C PHE A 550 -38.06 -0.32 -31.79
N GLN A 551 -39.05 -1.06 -32.28
CA GLN A 551 -39.01 -2.51 -32.34
C GLN A 551 -38.30 -2.90 -33.65
N PHE A 552 -37.16 -3.60 -33.54
CA PHE A 552 -36.65 -4.45 -34.62
C PHE A 552 -36.71 -5.90 -34.13
#